data_AF-A0A559NLD5-F1
#
_entry.id   AF-A0A559NLD5-F1
#
_cell.length_a   1.000
_cell.length_b   1.000
_cell.length_c   1.000
_cell.angle_alpha   90.00
_cell.angle_beta   90.00
_cell.angle_gamma   90.00
#
_symmetry.space_group_name_H-M   'P 1'
#
loop_
_entity.id
_entity.type
_entity.pdbx_description
1 polymer ?
#
loop_
_entity_poly.entity_id
_entity_poly.type
_entity_poly.pdbx_seq_one_letter_code
_entity_poly.pdbx_strand_id
1 'polypeptide(L)'
;MKLSVPFYRFILLIITWLLFISHSKSFDHYSNPKVSEELEFKTDGLYFAEFYDYIFRGHFENLEMKRDDMFFLVIFDKYLRAYGGQCDRYLPAGKVEILNQVCKTEEVTKNGWGDVVSRVCVEYTWVGSGLYAKPELYTAYAEIDQIQRSKGLSTMVDMITNPNSMGNSVDLIHKTNGLNNDMVKLFQMNACSSAGLKRFEENLELFALNKAPIRMQEASKYTTMKKSGGPTGNQNFNKLIDDLVYDQSKTWAFNKYTAGSISNVQASLKDSEGRPKELSAYYNFSGFSGNSKGSVRITFEKGLPKCIYFYDYPQNCKTPNSSILAAFAEGKYAN
;
A
#
# COMPACT_ATOMS: atom_id res chain seq x y z
N MET A 1 36.90 -68.68 31.96
CA MET A 1 36.89 -67.65 30.90
C MET A 1 36.77 -66.28 31.55
N LYS A 2 37.87 -65.51 31.63
CA LYS A 2 37.86 -64.17 32.22
C LYS A 2 37.48 -63.17 31.12
N LEU A 3 36.22 -62.75 31.09
CA LEU A 3 35.78 -61.63 30.25
C LEU A 3 36.46 -60.35 30.75
N SER A 4 37.13 -59.67 29.83
CA SER A 4 37.94 -58.50 30.12
C SER A 4 37.06 -57.29 30.44
N VAL A 5 37.54 -56.46 31.38
CA VAL A 5 36.94 -55.21 31.86
C VAL A 5 36.41 -54.26 30.75
N PRO A 6 36.98 -54.15 29.53
CA PRO A 6 36.38 -53.34 28.47
C PRO A 6 35.02 -53.84 27.97
N PHE A 7 34.72 -55.14 28.08
CA PHE A 7 33.45 -55.70 27.60
C PHE A 7 32.26 -55.27 28.48
N TYR A 8 32.48 -55.18 29.80
CA TYR A 8 31.46 -54.69 30.74
C TYR A 8 31.13 -53.21 30.53
N ARG A 9 32.13 -52.38 30.18
CA ARG A 9 31.90 -50.95 29.90
C ARG A 9 31.10 -50.73 28.62
N PHE A 10 31.31 -51.58 27.61
CA PHE A 10 30.55 -51.49 26.36
C PHE A 10 29.08 -51.93 26.53
N ILE A 11 28.83 -52.97 27.34
CA ILE A 11 27.46 -53.39 27.67
C ILE A 11 26.71 -52.34 28.50
N LEU A 12 27.39 -51.67 29.44
CA LEU A 12 26.77 -50.61 30.25
C LEU A 12 26.38 -49.37 29.43
N LEU A 13 27.17 -49.04 28.40
CA LEU A 13 26.85 -47.94 27.48
C LEU A 13 25.67 -48.28 26.56
N ILE A 14 25.52 -49.54 26.13
CA ILE A 14 24.37 -49.98 25.33
C ILE A 14 23.09 -50.00 26.16
N ILE A 15 23.15 -50.46 27.42
CA ILE A 15 21.97 -50.48 28.32
C ILE A 15 21.54 -49.06 28.69
N THR A 16 22.47 -48.12 28.91
CA THR A 16 22.12 -46.72 29.16
C THR A 16 21.55 -46.02 27.93
N TRP A 17 22.01 -46.36 26.71
CA TRP A 17 21.42 -45.86 25.48
C TRP A 17 20.02 -46.43 25.19
N LEU A 18 19.78 -47.72 25.48
CA LEU A 18 18.46 -48.34 25.35
C LEU A 18 17.44 -47.88 26.41
N LEU A 19 17.90 -47.49 27.60
CA LEU A 19 17.06 -46.85 28.63
C LEU A 19 16.70 -45.40 28.25
N PHE A 20 17.56 -44.69 27.52
CA PHE A 20 17.23 -43.37 26.96
C PHE A 20 16.22 -43.42 25.81
N ILE A 21 16.23 -44.48 24.99
CA ILE A 21 15.25 -44.65 23.90
C ILE A 21 13.87 -45.06 24.45
N SER A 22 13.81 -45.72 25.60
CA SER A 22 12.56 -46.26 26.18
C SER A 22 11.81 -45.31 27.13
N HIS A 23 12.25 -44.06 27.31
CA HIS A 23 11.54 -43.02 28.07
C HIS A 23 10.82 -41.97 27.20
N SER A 24 10.57 -42.29 25.93
CA SER A 24 9.82 -41.43 25.00
C SER A 24 8.36 -41.88 24.79
N LYS A 25 7.59 -41.99 25.88
CA LYS A 25 6.11 -41.97 25.92
C LYS A 25 5.74 -41.36 27.29
N SER A 26 4.88 -40.38 27.46
CA SER A 26 3.73 -39.90 26.70
C SER A 26 3.69 -38.39 26.91
N PHE A 27 3.85 -37.59 25.86
CA PHE A 27 3.29 -36.24 25.89
C PHE A 27 1.84 -36.42 25.47
N ASP A 28 0.96 -36.33 26.46
CA ASP A 28 -0.47 -36.31 26.21
C ASP A 28 -0.76 -35.29 25.13
N HIS A 29 -1.45 -35.77 24.09
CA HIS A 29 -2.05 -34.97 23.04
C HIS A 29 -3.17 -34.14 23.68
N TYR A 30 -2.80 -33.14 24.49
CA TYR A 30 -3.61 -31.96 24.62
C TYR A 30 -3.51 -31.28 23.27
N SER A 31 -4.48 -31.59 22.42
CA SER A 31 -4.89 -30.75 21.30
C SER A 31 -5.28 -29.41 21.90
N ASN A 32 -4.28 -28.60 22.23
CA ASN A 32 -4.43 -27.18 22.29
C ASN A 32 -4.98 -26.82 20.91
N PRO A 33 -6.20 -26.28 20.80
CA PRO A 33 -6.66 -25.85 19.50
C PRO A 33 -5.62 -24.83 19.05
N LYS A 34 -4.81 -25.19 18.06
CA LYS A 34 -4.25 -24.19 17.14
C LYS A 34 -5.45 -23.57 16.46
N VAL A 35 -6.16 -22.72 17.19
CA VAL A 35 -6.53 -21.43 16.63
C VAL A 35 -5.17 -20.77 16.43
N SER A 36 -4.52 -21.11 15.32
CA SER A 36 -3.65 -20.17 14.65
C SER A 36 -4.54 -18.94 14.55
N GLU A 37 -4.34 -17.97 15.44
CA GLU A 37 -4.97 -16.67 15.30
C GLU A 37 -4.50 -16.22 13.91
N GLU A 38 -5.40 -16.35 12.94
CA GLU A 38 -5.08 -16.13 11.55
C GLU A 38 -4.54 -14.71 11.49
N LEU A 39 -3.29 -14.58 11.08
CA LEU A 39 -2.62 -13.31 11.10
C LEU A 39 -3.29 -12.47 10.03
N GLU A 40 -4.29 -11.67 10.44
CA GLU A 40 -5.17 -10.93 9.54
C GLU A 40 -4.77 -9.46 9.53
N PHE A 41 -4.65 -8.90 8.32
CA PHE A 41 -4.45 -7.48 8.11
C PHE A 41 -5.30 -7.02 6.93
N LYS A 42 -6.25 -6.13 7.22
CA LYS A 42 -7.29 -5.71 6.29
C LYS A 42 -6.83 -4.50 5.50
N THR A 43 -6.80 -4.65 4.18
CA THR A 43 -6.38 -3.59 3.24
C THR A 43 -7.45 -3.23 2.21
N ASP A 44 -8.59 -3.91 2.25
CA ASP A 44 -9.62 -3.81 1.21
C ASP A 44 -10.26 -2.42 1.15
N GLY A 45 -10.30 -1.85 -0.05
CA GLY A 45 -10.87 -0.51 -0.27
C GLY A 45 -9.97 0.65 0.15
N LEU A 46 -8.71 0.36 0.52
CA LEU A 46 -7.64 1.35 0.60
C LEU A 46 -7.12 1.69 -0.80
N TYR A 47 -6.63 2.90 -0.98
CA TYR A 47 -6.00 3.37 -2.22
C TYR A 47 -4.69 2.62 -2.49
N PHE A 48 -3.86 2.43 -1.47
CA PHE A 48 -2.59 1.68 -1.52
C PHE A 48 -2.73 0.23 -1.02
N ALA A 49 -3.92 -0.36 -1.14
CA ALA A 49 -4.24 -1.68 -0.62
C ALA A 49 -3.23 -2.77 -0.99
N GLU A 50 -2.80 -2.79 -2.25
CA GLU A 50 -1.82 -3.75 -2.76
C GLU A 50 -0.44 -3.57 -2.13
N PHE A 51 0.03 -2.33 -2.00
CA PHE A 51 1.30 -2.02 -1.33
C PHE A 51 1.25 -2.50 0.13
N TYR A 52 0.16 -2.19 0.84
CA TYR A 52 0.03 -2.59 2.24
C TYR A 52 -0.01 -4.11 2.43
N ASP A 53 -0.70 -4.84 1.56
CA ASP A 53 -0.76 -6.31 1.61
C ASP A 53 0.60 -6.95 1.29
N TYR A 54 1.35 -6.44 0.31
CA TYR A 54 2.70 -6.94 0.03
C TYR A 54 3.69 -6.67 1.16
N ILE A 55 3.65 -5.49 1.77
CA ILE A 55 4.46 -5.19 2.95
C ILE A 55 4.07 -6.16 4.08
N PHE A 56 2.78 -6.25 4.40
CA PHE A 56 2.29 -7.16 5.43
C PHE A 56 2.74 -8.61 5.22
N ARG A 57 2.59 -9.14 4.00
CA ARG A 57 2.98 -10.52 3.67
C ARG A 57 4.49 -10.72 3.49
N GLY A 58 5.28 -9.66 3.44
CA GLY A 58 6.70 -9.75 3.17
C GLY A 58 7.01 -10.22 1.74
N HIS A 59 6.16 -9.85 0.78
CA HIS A 59 6.31 -10.17 -0.65
C HIS A 59 6.94 -8.99 -1.40
N PHE A 60 8.10 -8.54 -0.93
CA PHE A 60 8.75 -7.34 -1.44
C PHE A 60 9.11 -7.41 -2.93
N GLU A 61 9.28 -8.62 -3.48
CA GLU A 61 9.55 -8.84 -4.90
C GLU A 61 8.40 -8.42 -5.82
N ASN A 62 7.18 -8.26 -5.28
CA ASN A 62 6.00 -7.85 -6.04
C ASN A 62 5.69 -6.35 -5.90
N LEU A 63 6.46 -5.61 -5.10
CA LEU A 63 6.29 -4.17 -4.93
C LEU A 63 6.76 -3.43 -6.19
N GLU A 64 5.87 -2.63 -6.77
CA GLU A 64 6.23 -1.68 -7.84
C GLU A 64 6.99 -0.48 -7.27
N MET A 65 6.65 -0.07 -6.05
CA MET A 65 7.31 1.01 -5.32
C MET A 65 8.59 0.52 -4.66
N LYS A 66 9.69 1.24 -4.85
CA LYS A 66 10.98 0.97 -4.22
C LYS A 66 11.15 1.75 -2.93
N ARG A 67 12.03 1.28 -2.04
CA ARG A 67 12.33 1.96 -0.77
C ARG A 67 12.90 3.37 -0.96
N ASP A 68 13.50 3.62 -2.12
CA ASP A 68 14.16 4.88 -2.45
C ASP A 68 13.31 5.75 -3.38
N ASP A 69 12.02 5.42 -3.53
CA ASP A 69 11.02 6.29 -4.16
C ASP A 69 10.54 7.35 -3.16
N MET A 70 10.40 8.59 -3.63
CA MET A 70 9.90 9.70 -2.82
C MET A 70 8.54 9.40 -2.19
N PHE A 71 7.64 8.71 -2.91
CA PHE A 71 6.31 8.44 -2.42
C PHE A 71 6.29 7.39 -1.29
N PHE A 72 7.29 6.51 -1.22
CA PHE A 72 7.45 5.60 -0.07
C PHE A 72 7.74 6.38 1.22
N LEU A 73 8.63 7.38 1.16
CA LEU A 73 8.90 8.27 2.30
C LEU A 73 7.61 8.93 2.80
N VAL A 74 6.78 9.43 1.87
CA VAL A 74 5.49 10.06 2.21
C VAL A 74 4.53 9.07 2.87
N ILE A 75 4.41 7.85 2.35
CA ILE A 75 3.58 6.79 2.98
C ILE A 75 4.08 6.50 4.40
N PHE A 76 5.39 6.37 4.58
CA PHE A 76 5.97 6.04 5.88
C PHE A 76 5.79 7.18 6.90
N ASP A 77 6.03 8.44 6.52
CA ASP A 77 5.73 9.62 7.38
C ASP A 77 4.26 9.64 7.80
N LYS A 78 3.33 9.46 6.84
CA LYS A 78 1.90 9.47 7.12
C LYS A 78 1.48 8.32 8.03
N TYR A 79 2.08 7.14 7.87
CA TYR A 79 1.87 6.02 8.77
C TYR A 79 2.29 6.36 10.20
N LEU A 80 3.52 6.85 10.39
CA LEU A 80 4.05 7.19 11.72
C LEU A 80 3.18 8.22 12.43
N ARG A 81 2.77 9.28 11.73
CA ARG A 81 1.91 10.33 12.29
C ARG A 81 0.52 9.83 12.61
N ALA A 82 -0.06 9.02 11.73
CA ALA A 82 -1.38 8.46 11.97
C ALA A 82 -1.38 7.46 13.13
N TYR A 83 -0.35 6.63 13.26
CA TYR A 83 -0.16 5.77 14.44
C TYR A 83 0.03 6.62 15.71
N GLY A 84 0.90 7.62 15.65
CA GLY A 84 1.17 8.52 16.78
C GLY A 84 -0.07 9.30 17.26
N GLY A 85 -1.03 9.56 16.39
CA GLY A 85 -2.28 10.23 16.72
C GLY A 85 -3.43 9.30 17.13
N GLN A 86 -3.54 8.11 16.52
CA GLN A 86 -4.69 7.20 16.73
C GLN A 86 -4.37 6.01 17.65
N CYS A 87 -3.09 5.68 17.81
CA CYS A 87 -2.57 4.52 18.54
C CYS A 87 -1.55 4.94 19.62
N ASP A 88 -1.60 6.20 20.08
CA ASP A 88 -0.66 6.80 21.04
C ASP A 88 -0.47 5.97 22.33
N ARG A 89 -1.57 5.39 22.85
CA ARG A 89 -1.58 4.52 24.04
C ARG A 89 -0.83 3.20 23.86
N TYR A 90 -0.51 2.82 22.62
CA TYR A 90 0.24 1.60 22.29
C TYR A 90 1.72 1.88 21.96
N LEU A 91 2.15 3.14 22.06
CA LEU A 91 3.56 3.49 21.91
C LEU A 91 4.38 3.02 23.12
N PRO A 92 5.65 2.60 22.90
CA PRO A 92 6.53 2.19 23.98
C PRO A 92 6.91 3.36 24.88
N ALA A 93 7.40 3.07 26.08
CA ALA A 93 7.89 4.09 27.01
C ALA A 93 9.02 4.95 26.41
N GLY A 94 9.90 4.35 25.60
CA GLY A 94 11.01 5.02 24.91
C GLY A 94 10.62 5.71 23.60
N LYS A 95 9.34 6.01 23.36
CA LYS A 95 8.86 6.66 22.14
C LYS A 95 9.61 7.96 21.82
N VAL A 96 9.78 8.22 20.54
CA VAL A 96 10.50 9.41 20.03
C VAL A 96 9.53 10.39 19.41
N GLU A 97 9.76 11.69 19.61
CA GLU A 97 8.93 12.71 19.00
C GLU A 97 9.23 12.84 17.51
N ILE A 98 8.18 12.83 16.68
CA ILE A 98 8.28 13.09 15.25
C ILE A 98 8.54 14.59 15.07
N LEU A 99 9.53 14.96 14.27
CA LEU A 99 9.88 16.35 14.03
C LEU A 99 9.20 16.90 12.77
N ASN A 100 8.88 18.19 12.80
CA ASN A 100 8.42 18.96 11.65
C ASN A 100 9.53 19.90 11.20
N GLN A 101 9.78 19.94 9.89
CA GLN A 101 10.60 20.99 9.31
C GLN A 101 9.71 22.20 9.06
N VAL A 102 9.98 23.31 9.74
CA VAL A 102 9.22 24.56 9.60
C VAL A 102 10.12 25.68 9.09
N CYS A 103 9.53 26.64 8.39
CA CYS A 103 10.28 27.79 7.94
C CYS A 103 10.65 28.69 9.12
N LYS A 104 11.94 28.95 9.29
CA LYS A 104 12.47 29.86 10.30
C LYS A 104 12.62 31.28 9.73
N THR A 105 13.14 31.38 8.51
CA THR A 105 13.40 32.66 7.84
C THR A 105 12.87 32.62 6.41
N GLU A 106 12.01 33.59 6.08
CA GLU A 106 11.51 33.81 4.73
C GLU A 106 12.27 34.95 4.05
N GLU A 107 12.62 34.75 2.79
CA GLU A 107 12.99 35.82 1.88
C GLU A 107 11.71 36.36 1.23
N VAL A 108 11.48 37.67 1.39
CA VAL A 108 10.28 38.34 0.87
C VAL A 108 10.69 39.28 -0.25
N THR A 109 10.26 38.97 -1.47
CA THR A 109 10.43 39.86 -2.62
C THR A 109 9.25 40.83 -2.70
N LYS A 110 9.54 42.13 -2.81
CA LYS A 110 8.53 43.19 -2.98
C LYS A 110 8.66 43.83 -4.36
N ASN A 111 7.54 44.25 -4.96
CA ASN A 111 7.56 45.06 -6.18
C ASN A 111 8.02 46.50 -5.88
N GLY A 112 8.15 47.33 -6.93
CA GLY A 112 8.51 48.75 -6.81
C GLY A 112 7.50 49.63 -6.03
N TRP A 113 6.32 49.10 -5.71
CA TRP A 113 5.28 49.74 -4.90
C TRP A 113 5.25 49.23 -3.45
N GLY A 114 6.09 48.25 -3.11
CA GLY A 114 6.16 47.65 -1.77
C GLY A 114 5.26 46.43 -1.55
N ASP A 115 4.48 45.99 -2.54
CA ASP A 115 3.65 44.80 -2.43
C ASP A 115 4.49 43.53 -2.48
N VAL A 116 4.17 42.56 -1.62
CA VAL A 116 4.84 41.26 -1.61
C VAL A 116 4.44 40.46 -2.85
N VAL A 117 5.42 40.16 -3.71
CA VAL A 117 5.25 39.36 -4.93
C VAL A 117 5.71 37.91 -4.75
N SER A 118 6.58 37.65 -3.78
CA SER A 118 7.03 36.29 -3.47
C SER A 118 7.45 36.18 -2.00
N ARG A 119 7.21 35.00 -1.42
CA ARG A 119 7.79 34.54 -0.15
C ARG A 119 8.41 33.19 -0.40
N VAL A 120 9.69 33.05 -0.13
CA VAL A 120 10.42 31.78 -0.24
C VAL A 120 11.09 31.50 1.09
N CYS A 121 10.97 30.27 1.59
CA CYS A 121 11.69 29.91 2.79
C CYS A 121 13.18 29.69 2.50
N VAL A 122 14.05 30.44 3.17
CA VAL A 122 15.51 30.38 2.98
C VAL A 122 16.24 29.70 4.14
N GLU A 123 15.59 29.58 5.29
CA GLU A 123 16.12 28.85 6.44
C GLU A 123 15.03 28.00 7.08
N TYR A 124 15.34 26.72 7.32
CA TYR A 124 14.44 25.78 7.96
C TYR A 124 14.96 25.38 9.34
N THR A 125 14.05 25.11 10.26
CA THR A 125 14.37 24.57 11.58
C THR A 125 13.46 23.39 11.91
N TRP A 126 13.90 22.55 12.84
CA TRP A 126 13.16 21.38 13.30
C TRP A 126 12.44 21.71 14.59
N VAL A 127 11.13 21.46 14.62
CA VAL A 127 10.30 21.63 15.82
C VAL A 127 9.56 20.33 16.13
N GLY A 128 9.32 20.07 17.41
CA GLY A 128 8.50 18.93 17.84
C GLY A 128 7.09 19.02 17.28
N SER A 129 6.55 17.89 16.81
CA SER A 129 5.18 17.84 16.29
C SER A 129 4.12 17.58 17.36
N GLY A 130 4.52 17.19 18.59
CA GLY A 130 3.63 16.65 19.61
C GLY A 130 3.14 15.22 19.32
N LEU A 131 3.47 14.64 18.16
CA LEU A 131 3.22 13.24 17.83
C LEU A 131 4.47 12.41 18.06
N TYR A 132 4.27 11.15 18.45
CA TYR A 132 5.35 10.24 18.80
C TYR A 132 5.31 8.97 17.94
N ALA A 133 6.47 8.37 17.75
CA ALA A 133 6.66 7.15 17.00
C ALA A 133 7.43 6.09 17.81
N LYS A 134 7.32 4.84 17.37
CA LYS A 134 8.22 3.76 17.81
C LYS A 134 9.65 4.07 17.35
N PRO A 135 10.66 3.98 18.23
CA PRO A 135 12.05 4.35 17.90
C PRO A 135 12.60 3.62 16.67
N GLU A 136 12.34 2.33 16.56
CA GLU A 136 12.77 1.47 15.46
C GLU A 136 12.21 1.93 14.11
N LEU A 137 10.90 2.23 14.06
CA LEU A 137 10.25 2.71 12.85
C LEU A 137 10.70 4.13 12.48
N TYR A 138 10.88 5.03 13.46
CA TYR A 138 11.34 6.38 13.18
C TYR A 138 12.80 6.41 12.70
N THR A 139 13.63 5.51 13.22
CA THR A 139 15.01 5.31 12.74
C THR A 139 15.01 4.80 11.30
N ALA A 140 14.19 3.80 10.99
CA ALA A 140 14.04 3.29 9.63
C ALA A 140 13.50 4.36 8.66
N TYR A 141 12.58 5.21 9.12
CA TYR A 141 12.13 6.38 8.36
C TYR A 141 13.27 7.37 8.07
N ALA A 142 14.09 7.69 9.08
CA ALA A 142 15.21 8.63 8.94
C ALA A 142 16.24 8.17 7.89
N GLU A 143 16.48 6.86 7.77
CA GLU A 143 17.33 6.28 6.72
C GLU A 143 16.78 6.59 5.32
N ILE A 144 15.47 6.49 5.11
CA ILE A 144 14.84 6.81 3.84
C ILE A 144 14.86 8.32 3.58
N ASP A 145 14.60 9.13 4.60
CA ASP A 145 14.65 10.59 4.50
C ASP A 145 16.05 11.06 4.05
N GLN A 146 17.10 10.46 4.61
CA GLN A 146 18.48 10.73 4.22
C GLN A 146 18.76 10.34 2.75
N ILE A 147 18.26 9.19 2.29
CA ILE A 147 18.35 8.80 0.88
C ILE A 147 17.67 9.84 -0.02
N GLN A 148 16.45 10.29 0.32
CA GLN A 148 15.73 11.28 -0.49
C GLN A 148 16.44 12.63 -0.53
N ARG A 149 16.98 13.09 0.61
CA ARG A 149 17.80 14.31 0.66
C ARG A 149 18.98 14.25 -0.30
N SER A 150 19.65 13.11 -0.40
CA SER A 150 20.77 12.92 -1.34
C SER A 150 20.33 12.95 -2.82
N LYS A 151 19.07 12.66 -3.11
CA LYS A 151 18.49 12.59 -4.46
C LYS A 151 17.75 13.84 -4.90
N GLY A 152 17.61 14.85 -4.03
CA GLY A 152 16.75 16.01 -4.26
C GLY A 152 16.98 16.74 -5.59
N LEU A 153 18.23 16.82 -6.06
CA LEU A 153 18.55 17.43 -7.36
C LEU A 153 17.99 16.61 -8.55
N SER A 154 18.09 15.28 -8.50
CA SER A 154 17.56 14.40 -9.56
C SER A 154 16.03 14.49 -9.62
N THR A 155 15.36 14.46 -8.47
CA THR A 155 13.90 14.59 -8.39
C THR A 155 13.42 15.93 -8.95
N MET A 156 14.17 17.01 -8.70
CA MET A 156 13.84 18.33 -9.24
C MET A 156 14.00 18.37 -10.77
N VAL A 157 15.05 17.76 -11.31
CA VAL A 157 15.26 17.65 -12.78
C VAL A 157 14.16 16.83 -13.44
N ASP A 158 13.75 15.71 -12.83
CA ASP A 158 12.66 14.86 -13.35
C ASP A 158 11.32 15.60 -13.35
N MET A 159 11.04 16.42 -12.32
CA MET A 159 9.84 17.26 -12.27
C MET A 159 9.83 18.35 -13.36
N ILE A 160 10.98 18.97 -13.66
CA ILE A 160 11.10 20.07 -14.63
C ILE A 160 11.06 19.54 -16.07
N THR A 161 11.67 18.39 -16.32
CA THR A 161 11.81 17.83 -17.67
C THR A 161 10.61 17.01 -18.13
N ASN A 162 9.67 16.68 -17.22
CA ASN A 162 8.49 15.89 -17.57
C ASN A 162 7.40 16.74 -18.25
N PRO A 163 7.07 16.49 -19.53
CA PRO A 163 6.08 17.26 -20.28
C PRO A 163 4.64 17.12 -19.75
N ASN A 164 4.38 16.16 -18.85
CA ASN A 164 3.08 15.95 -18.20
C ASN A 164 3.01 16.52 -16.77
N SER A 165 3.83 17.52 -16.44
CA SER A 165 3.95 18.09 -15.08
C SER A 165 2.60 18.46 -14.42
N MET A 166 1.66 19.05 -15.17
CA MET A 166 0.33 19.41 -14.65
C MET A 166 -0.60 18.19 -14.44
N GLY A 167 -0.45 17.14 -15.25
CA GLY A 167 -1.17 15.87 -15.04
C GLY A 167 -0.62 15.10 -13.84
N ASN A 168 0.70 15.17 -13.64
CA ASN A 168 1.41 14.57 -12.50
C ASN A 168 1.09 15.30 -11.19
N SER A 169 0.88 16.62 -11.20
CA SER A 169 0.50 17.37 -10.00
C SER A 169 -0.90 17.00 -9.50
N VAL A 170 -1.86 16.82 -10.42
CA VAL A 170 -3.21 16.35 -10.07
C VAL A 170 -3.15 14.90 -9.56
N ASP A 171 -2.37 14.05 -10.22
CA ASP A 171 -2.14 12.67 -9.76
C ASP A 171 -1.51 12.59 -8.36
N LEU A 172 -0.55 13.47 -8.07
CA LEU A 172 0.08 13.58 -6.77
C LEU A 172 -0.94 13.98 -5.69
N ILE A 173 -1.80 14.99 -5.97
CA ILE A 173 -2.87 15.40 -5.06
C ILE A 173 -3.83 14.22 -4.78
N HIS A 174 -4.21 13.49 -5.83
CA HIS A 174 -5.08 12.32 -5.67
C HIS A 174 -4.45 11.24 -4.80
N LYS A 175 -3.17 10.91 -5.05
CA LYS A 175 -2.40 9.96 -4.24
C LYS A 175 -2.28 10.42 -2.79
N THR A 176 -2.02 11.70 -2.53
CA THR A 176 -1.94 12.25 -1.17
C THR A 176 -3.29 12.21 -0.46
N ASN A 177 -4.39 12.53 -1.14
CA ASN A 177 -5.74 12.43 -0.56
C ASN A 177 -6.13 10.98 -0.29
N GLY A 178 -5.83 10.07 -1.23
CA GLY A 178 -5.97 8.63 -1.05
C GLY A 178 -5.21 8.14 0.18
N LEU A 179 -3.93 8.52 0.31
CA LEU A 179 -3.10 8.16 1.45
C LEU A 179 -3.64 8.69 2.80
N ASN A 180 -4.09 9.95 2.84
CA ASN A 180 -4.67 10.50 4.07
C ASN A 180 -5.94 9.71 4.49
N ASN A 181 -6.80 9.38 3.52
CA ASN A 181 -7.98 8.54 3.77
C ASN A 181 -7.61 7.12 4.19
N ASP A 182 -6.57 6.55 3.58
CA ASP A 182 -6.09 5.22 3.91
C ASP A 182 -5.60 5.15 5.34
N MET A 183 -4.83 6.12 5.81
CA MET A 183 -4.32 6.14 7.18
C MET A 183 -5.44 6.16 8.22
N VAL A 184 -6.54 6.88 7.96
CA VAL A 184 -7.71 6.85 8.84
C VAL A 184 -8.36 5.47 8.83
N LYS A 185 -8.64 4.92 7.64
CA LYS A 185 -9.33 3.63 7.51
C LYS A 185 -8.50 2.46 8.00
N LEU A 186 -7.19 2.47 7.77
CA LEU A 186 -6.27 1.40 8.13
C LEU A 186 -6.33 1.15 9.65
N PHE A 187 -6.34 2.19 10.48
CA PHE A 187 -6.46 2.06 11.93
C PHE A 187 -7.91 1.89 12.43
N GLN A 188 -8.92 2.22 11.62
CA GLN A 188 -10.31 1.83 11.91
C GLN A 188 -10.55 0.34 11.67
N MET A 189 -9.90 -0.23 10.66
CA MET A 189 -10.09 -1.62 10.23
C MET A 189 -9.13 -2.60 10.92
N ASN A 190 -7.99 -2.12 11.42
CA ASN A 190 -6.97 -2.93 12.08
C ASN A 190 -6.67 -2.34 13.46
N ALA A 191 -6.90 -3.13 14.52
CA ALA A 191 -6.63 -2.69 15.88
C ALA A 191 -5.14 -2.38 16.07
N CYS A 192 -4.84 -1.30 16.80
CA CYS A 192 -3.46 -0.83 17.08
C CYS A 192 -2.55 -1.88 17.73
N SER A 193 -3.12 -2.85 18.47
CA SER A 193 -2.41 -3.95 19.12
C SER A 193 -2.54 -5.29 18.39
N SER A 194 -3.14 -5.32 17.20
CA SER A 194 -3.32 -6.56 16.45
C SER A 194 -1.99 -7.16 16.00
N ALA A 195 -1.91 -8.48 15.99
CA ALA A 195 -0.74 -9.20 15.47
C ALA A 195 -0.49 -8.89 13.99
N GLY A 196 -1.55 -8.65 13.21
CA GLY A 196 -1.47 -8.27 11.80
C GLY A 196 -0.79 -6.92 11.58
N LEU A 197 -1.22 -5.88 12.33
CA LEU A 197 -0.60 -4.57 12.24
C LEU A 197 0.87 -4.60 12.69
N LYS A 198 1.18 -5.37 13.75
CA LYS A 198 2.57 -5.56 14.20
C LYS A 198 3.44 -6.20 13.11
N ARG A 199 2.95 -7.23 12.43
CA ARG A 199 3.64 -7.85 11.28
C ARG A 199 3.84 -6.86 10.13
N PHE A 200 2.83 -6.04 9.85
CA PHE A 200 2.95 -4.97 8.85
C PHE A 200 4.07 -3.99 9.22
N GLU A 201 4.13 -3.53 10.48
CA GLU A 201 5.20 -2.65 10.96
C GLU A 201 6.59 -3.27 10.86
N GLU A 202 6.75 -4.52 11.31
CA GLU A 202 8.01 -5.26 11.22
C GLU A 202 8.50 -5.32 9.76
N ASN A 203 7.63 -5.66 8.82
CA ASN A 203 8.00 -5.70 7.41
C ASN A 203 8.17 -4.30 6.80
N LEU A 204 7.44 -3.29 7.25
CA LEU A 204 7.64 -1.89 6.80
C LEU A 204 9.03 -1.40 7.19
N GLU A 205 9.48 -1.71 8.42
CA GLU A 205 10.83 -1.44 8.90
C GLU A 205 11.87 -2.17 8.04
N LEU A 206 11.69 -3.48 7.83
CA LEU A 206 12.64 -4.30 7.05
C LEU A 206 12.75 -3.81 5.60
N PHE A 207 11.63 -3.44 4.98
CA PHE A 207 11.61 -2.87 3.64
C PHE A 207 12.36 -1.53 3.60
N ALA A 208 12.07 -0.65 4.56
CA ALA A 208 12.75 0.63 4.71
C ALA A 208 14.25 0.48 4.95
N LEU A 209 14.71 -0.58 5.62
CA LEU A 209 16.12 -0.86 5.87
C LEU A 209 16.79 -1.74 4.81
N ASN A 210 16.09 -2.10 3.72
CA ASN A 210 16.56 -3.04 2.70
C ASN A 210 17.03 -4.39 3.28
N LYS A 211 16.30 -4.88 4.28
CA LYS A 211 16.50 -6.19 4.90
C LYS A 211 15.51 -7.20 4.30
N ALA A 212 15.84 -8.48 4.44
CA ALA A 212 14.95 -9.56 4.01
C ALA A 212 13.61 -9.50 4.76
N PRO A 213 12.47 -9.72 4.08
CA PRO A 213 11.15 -9.72 4.71
C PRO A 213 10.96 -10.91 5.64
N ILE A 214 10.05 -10.73 6.60
CA ILE A 214 9.39 -11.88 7.25
C ILE A 214 8.26 -12.33 6.33
N ARG A 215 8.61 -13.25 5.44
CA ARG A 215 7.77 -13.72 4.34
C ARG A 215 6.69 -14.70 4.81
N MET A 216 5.44 -14.43 4.45
CA MET A 216 4.32 -15.35 4.59
C MET A 216 4.27 -16.33 3.41
N GLN A 217 3.88 -17.58 3.68
CA GLN A 217 3.76 -18.63 2.66
C GLN A 217 2.60 -18.38 1.70
N GLU A 218 1.48 -17.86 2.22
CA GLU A 218 0.29 -17.56 1.44
C GLU A 218 0.51 -16.38 0.51
N ALA A 219 0.34 -16.64 -0.79
CA ALA A 219 0.40 -15.61 -1.83
C ALA A 219 -0.58 -14.47 -1.54
N SER A 220 -0.17 -13.24 -1.86
CA SER A 220 -1.11 -12.13 -1.94
C SER A 220 -2.22 -12.42 -2.94
N LYS A 221 -3.45 -12.01 -2.60
CA LYS A 221 -4.55 -12.05 -3.55
C LYS A 221 -4.29 -11.20 -4.80
N TYR A 222 -3.52 -10.12 -4.67
CA TYR A 222 -3.14 -9.27 -5.80
C TYR A 222 -2.16 -9.97 -6.74
N THR A 223 -1.21 -10.74 -6.20
CA THR A 223 -0.35 -11.62 -7.01
C THR A 223 -1.18 -12.69 -7.72
N THR A 224 -2.09 -13.35 -7.01
CA THR A 224 -2.96 -14.38 -7.57
C THR A 224 -3.85 -13.82 -8.68
N MET A 225 -4.43 -12.64 -8.46
CA MET A 225 -5.19 -11.88 -9.46
C MET A 225 -4.33 -11.56 -10.70
N LYS A 226 -3.16 -10.94 -10.54
CA LYS A 226 -2.28 -10.58 -11.66
C LYS A 226 -1.82 -11.81 -12.47
N LYS A 227 -1.66 -12.96 -11.80
CA LYS A 227 -1.29 -14.23 -12.46
C LYS A 227 -2.45 -14.87 -13.21
N SER A 228 -3.64 -14.88 -12.62
CA SER A 228 -4.84 -15.50 -13.22
C SER A 228 -5.50 -14.62 -14.29
N GLY A 229 -5.30 -13.29 -14.23
CA GLY A 229 -5.93 -12.35 -15.14
C GLY A 229 -7.38 -12.06 -14.78
N GLY A 230 -8.10 -11.44 -15.70
CA GLY A 230 -9.53 -11.15 -15.54
C GLY A 230 -10.42 -12.34 -15.87
N PRO A 231 -11.65 -12.35 -15.34
CA PRO A 231 -12.59 -13.44 -15.54
C PRO A 231 -13.00 -13.55 -17.01
N THR A 232 -13.33 -14.76 -17.43
CA THR A 232 -13.97 -15.04 -18.73
C THR A 232 -15.49 -15.08 -18.57
N GLY A 233 -16.23 -15.05 -19.69
CA GLY A 233 -17.69 -15.08 -19.68
C GLY A 233 -18.36 -13.72 -19.49
N ASN A 234 -19.66 -13.73 -19.20
CA ASN A 234 -20.49 -12.52 -19.13
C ASN A 234 -20.26 -11.77 -17.82
N GLN A 235 -19.84 -10.51 -17.93
CA GLN A 235 -19.57 -9.62 -16.80
C GLN A 235 -20.49 -8.40 -16.83
N ASN A 236 -20.81 -7.87 -15.65
CA ASN A 236 -21.53 -6.64 -15.44
C ASN A 236 -20.56 -5.45 -15.59
N PHE A 237 -20.27 -5.10 -16.84
CA PHE A 237 -19.38 -3.98 -17.14
C PHE A 237 -19.96 -2.63 -16.72
N ASN A 238 -21.28 -2.47 -16.62
CA ASN A 238 -21.87 -1.25 -16.05
C ASN A 238 -21.40 -1.05 -14.60
N LYS A 239 -21.53 -2.09 -13.77
CA LYS A 239 -21.10 -2.05 -12.37
C LYS A 239 -19.58 -1.87 -12.23
N LEU A 240 -18.78 -2.60 -13.02
CA LEU A 240 -17.31 -2.47 -12.97
C LEU A 240 -16.87 -1.04 -13.28
N ILE A 241 -17.40 -0.46 -14.36
CA ILE A 241 -17.04 0.91 -14.75
C ILE A 241 -17.55 1.90 -13.70
N ASP A 242 -18.74 1.69 -13.13
CA ASP A 242 -19.30 2.55 -12.10
C ASP A 242 -18.40 2.61 -10.86
N ASP A 243 -17.97 1.44 -10.36
CA ASP A 243 -17.09 1.34 -9.20
C ASP A 243 -15.71 1.96 -9.48
N LEU A 244 -15.15 1.74 -10.66
CA LEU A 244 -13.87 2.32 -11.07
C LEU A 244 -13.93 3.85 -11.17
N VAL A 245 -14.97 4.40 -11.80
CA VAL A 245 -15.13 5.85 -11.92
C VAL A 245 -15.45 6.47 -10.56
N TYR A 246 -16.32 5.84 -9.77
CA TYR A 246 -16.63 6.30 -8.41
C TYR A 246 -15.36 6.40 -7.57
N ASP A 247 -14.49 5.38 -7.60
CA ASP A 247 -13.24 5.39 -6.84
C ASP A 247 -12.31 6.53 -7.23
N GLN A 248 -12.07 6.71 -8.53
CA GLN A 248 -11.26 7.81 -9.05
C GLN A 248 -11.87 9.18 -8.68
N SER A 249 -13.19 9.29 -8.71
CA SER A 249 -13.91 10.54 -8.45
C SER A 249 -13.78 11.07 -7.03
N LYS A 250 -13.47 10.21 -6.04
CA LYS A 250 -13.23 10.62 -4.65
C LYS A 250 -12.10 11.64 -4.50
N THR A 251 -11.28 11.73 -5.53
CA THR A 251 -10.10 12.58 -5.55
C THR A 251 -10.30 13.85 -6.37
N TRP A 252 -11.42 13.99 -7.10
CA TRP A 252 -11.74 15.16 -7.92
C TRP A 252 -11.94 16.41 -7.06
N ALA A 253 -11.39 17.55 -7.51
CA ALA A 253 -11.40 18.80 -6.74
C ALA A 253 -12.74 19.55 -6.80
N PHE A 254 -13.38 19.57 -7.98
CA PHE A 254 -14.56 20.43 -8.22
C PHE A 254 -15.80 19.66 -8.68
N ASN A 255 -15.60 18.49 -9.28
CA ASN A 255 -16.67 17.69 -9.85
C ASN A 255 -17.04 16.57 -8.87
N LYS A 256 -18.34 16.28 -8.77
CA LYS A 256 -18.89 15.16 -8.01
C LYS A 256 -19.57 14.18 -8.95
N TYR A 257 -19.02 12.98 -9.02
CA TYR A 257 -19.58 11.88 -9.78
C TYR A 257 -20.96 11.45 -9.27
N THR A 258 -21.84 11.03 -10.18
CA THR A 258 -23.15 10.45 -9.84
C THR A 258 -23.07 8.93 -9.94
N ALA A 259 -23.10 8.22 -8.80
CA ALA A 259 -23.08 6.76 -8.79
C ALA A 259 -24.28 6.15 -9.52
N GLY A 260 -24.06 5.02 -10.20
CA GLY A 260 -25.05 4.36 -11.05
C GLY A 260 -25.35 5.08 -12.37
N SER A 261 -24.58 6.10 -12.75
CA SER A 261 -24.84 6.89 -13.97
C SER A 261 -24.18 6.37 -15.24
N ILE A 262 -23.48 5.23 -15.16
CA ILE A 262 -22.84 4.61 -16.32
C ILE A 262 -23.88 4.28 -17.39
N SER A 263 -23.57 4.67 -18.62
CA SER A 263 -24.44 4.44 -19.78
C SER A 263 -23.64 4.21 -21.06
N ASN A 264 -24.28 3.54 -22.03
CA ASN A 264 -23.71 3.23 -23.35
C ASN A 264 -22.32 2.54 -23.26
N VAL A 265 -22.25 1.45 -22.50
CA VAL A 265 -21.02 0.66 -22.41
C VAL A 265 -20.76 -0.02 -23.74
N GLN A 266 -19.61 0.30 -24.34
CA GLN A 266 -19.14 -0.29 -25.59
C GLN A 266 -17.84 -1.03 -25.32
N ALA A 267 -17.80 -2.30 -25.69
CA ALA A 267 -16.58 -3.09 -25.71
C ALA A 267 -15.94 -3.05 -27.09
N SER A 268 -14.62 -2.87 -27.13
CA SER A 268 -13.83 -2.97 -28.35
C SER A 268 -13.51 -4.43 -28.70
N LEU A 269 -12.49 -4.62 -29.55
CA LEU A 269 -11.92 -5.93 -29.89
C LEU A 269 -11.63 -6.77 -28.63
N LYS A 270 -11.94 -8.06 -28.73
CA LYS A 270 -11.67 -9.04 -27.69
C LYS A 270 -10.25 -9.59 -27.79
N ASP A 271 -9.71 -10.09 -26.68
CA ASP A 271 -8.49 -10.89 -26.66
C ASP A 271 -8.76 -12.34 -27.10
N SER A 272 -7.71 -13.16 -27.08
CA SER A 272 -7.78 -14.58 -27.46
C SER A 272 -8.69 -15.42 -26.55
N GLU A 273 -9.03 -14.92 -25.37
CA GLU A 273 -9.91 -15.58 -24.39
C GLU A 273 -11.32 -14.97 -24.39
N GLY A 274 -11.62 -14.06 -25.34
CA GLY A 274 -12.93 -13.45 -25.50
C GLY A 274 -13.22 -12.29 -24.53
N ARG A 275 -12.22 -11.79 -23.80
CA ARG A 275 -12.33 -10.66 -22.86
C ARG A 275 -12.12 -9.33 -23.59
N PRO A 276 -12.74 -8.22 -23.17
CA PRO A 276 -12.53 -6.93 -23.83
C PRO A 276 -11.09 -6.44 -23.67
N LYS A 277 -10.51 -5.85 -24.73
CA LYS A 277 -9.25 -5.11 -24.63
C LYS A 277 -9.44 -3.65 -24.24
N GLU A 278 -10.61 -3.10 -24.54
CA GLU A 278 -11.00 -1.75 -24.14
C GLU A 278 -12.51 -1.69 -23.89
N LEU A 279 -12.91 -0.89 -22.90
CA LEU A 279 -14.29 -0.48 -22.67
C LEU A 279 -14.37 1.04 -22.78
N SER A 280 -15.47 1.54 -23.32
CA SER A 280 -15.83 2.95 -23.23
C SER A 280 -17.26 3.10 -22.72
N ALA A 281 -17.52 4.17 -21.98
CA ALA A 281 -18.84 4.48 -21.47
C ALA A 281 -18.98 5.98 -21.20
N TYR A 282 -20.21 6.40 -20.96
CA TYR A 282 -20.50 7.73 -20.44
C TYR A 282 -20.89 7.69 -18.96
N TYR A 283 -20.67 8.80 -18.28
CA TYR A 283 -21.10 9.02 -16.90
C TYR A 283 -21.63 10.42 -16.68
N ASN A 284 -22.36 10.63 -15.60
CA ASN A 284 -22.83 11.93 -15.16
C ASN A 284 -22.03 12.44 -13.96
N PHE A 285 -21.78 13.75 -13.93
CA PHE A 285 -21.18 14.44 -12.81
C PHE A 285 -21.85 15.79 -12.61
N SER A 286 -21.71 16.36 -11.41
CA SER A 286 -22.16 17.71 -11.07
C SER A 286 -20.95 18.57 -10.71
N GLY A 287 -20.96 19.83 -11.11
CA GLY A 287 -19.91 20.79 -10.82
C GLY A 287 -20.45 22.22 -10.80
N PHE A 288 -19.56 23.21 -10.91
CA PHE A 288 -19.90 24.64 -10.84
C PHE A 288 -20.93 25.08 -11.90
N SER A 289 -20.95 24.41 -13.06
CA SER A 289 -21.87 24.65 -14.18
C SER A 289 -23.14 23.77 -14.15
N GLY A 290 -23.41 23.09 -13.04
CA GLY A 290 -24.54 22.16 -12.90
C GLY A 290 -24.21 20.72 -13.30
N ASN A 291 -25.22 19.97 -13.75
CA ASN A 291 -25.07 18.59 -14.17
C ASN A 291 -24.50 18.50 -15.59
N SER A 292 -23.56 17.60 -15.80
CA SER A 292 -22.87 17.40 -17.07
C SER A 292 -22.56 15.93 -17.30
N LYS A 293 -22.21 15.60 -18.55
CA LYS A 293 -21.91 14.24 -18.99
C LYS A 293 -20.44 14.15 -19.41
N GLY A 294 -19.72 13.18 -18.88
CA GLY A 294 -18.36 12.85 -19.26
C GLY A 294 -18.29 11.50 -19.98
N SER A 295 -17.13 11.19 -20.55
CA SER A 295 -16.81 9.86 -21.06
C SER A 295 -15.57 9.29 -20.40
N VAL A 296 -15.53 7.97 -20.30
CA VAL A 296 -14.40 7.20 -19.79
C VAL A 296 -14.02 6.12 -20.79
N ARG A 297 -12.72 5.90 -20.94
CA ARG A 297 -12.14 4.80 -21.72
C ARG A 297 -11.21 4.01 -20.82
N ILE A 298 -11.37 2.69 -20.80
CA ILE A 298 -10.63 1.79 -19.91
C ILE A 298 -9.96 0.73 -20.75
N THR A 299 -8.63 0.65 -20.70
CA THR A 299 -7.87 -0.41 -21.38
C THR A 299 -7.64 -1.58 -20.46
N PHE A 300 -7.49 -2.77 -21.05
CA PHE A 300 -7.33 -4.02 -20.34
C PHE A 300 -6.01 -4.71 -20.73
N GLU A 301 -5.39 -5.35 -19.74
CA GLU A 301 -4.21 -6.19 -19.90
C GLU A 301 -4.48 -7.54 -19.21
N LYS A 302 -4.33 -8.65 -19.94
CA LYS A 302 -4.71 -10.01 -19.46
C LYS A 302 -6.12 -10.06 -18.87
N GLY A 303 -7.05 -9.31 -19.48
CA GLY A 303 -8.44 -9.23 -19.01
C GLY A 303 -8.66 -8.40 -17.75
N LEU A 304 -7.65 -7.76 -17.17
CA LEU A 304 -7.81 -6.83 -16.04
C LEU A 304 -7.76 -5.37 -16.52
N PRO A 305 -8.59 -4.47 -15.99
CA PRO A 305 -8.43 -3.04 -16.22
C PRO A 305 -7.00 -2.59 -15.88
N LYS A 306 -6.39 -1.81 -16.76
CA LYS A 306 -4.99 -1.36 -16.67
C LYS A 306 -4.87 0.16 -16.58
N CYS A 307 -5.58 0.89 -17.43
CA CYS A 307 -5.62 2.35 -17.42
C CYS A 307 -7.04 2.85 -17.58
N ILE A 308 -7.38 3.88 -16.82
CA ILE A 308 -8.63 4.64 -16.92
C ILE A 308 -8.29 6.01 -17.50
N TYR A 309 -8.92 6.38 -18.61
CA TYR A 309 -8.77 7.66 -19.28
C TYR A 309 -10.09 8.41 -19.22
N PHE A 310 -10.05 9.60 -18.63
CA PHE A 310 -11.19 10.51 -18.62
C PHE A 310 -11.13 11.47 -19.80
N TYR A 311 -12.28 11.93 -20.28
CA TYR A 311 -12.38 12.79 -21.48
C TYR A 311 -11.60 14.11 -21.37
N ASP A 312 -11.48 14.64 -20.16
CA ASP A 312 -10.75 15.86 -19.81
C ASP A 312 -9.22 15.63 -19.74
N TYR A 313 -8.79 14.39 -19.50
CA TYR A 313 -7.38 13.97 -19.50
C TYR A 313 -7.17 12.70 -20.33
N PRO A 314 -7.40 12.73 -21.67
CA PRO A 314 -7.48 11.52 -22.49
C PRO A 314 -6.14 10.79 -22.67
N GLN A 315 -5.03 11.44 -22.33
CA GLN A 315 -3.67 10.88 -22.40
C GLN A 315 -3.12 10.48 -21.02
N ASN A 316 -3.85 10.75 -19.93
CA ASN A 316 -3.39 10.43 -18.58
C ASN A 316 -3.94 9.07 -18.15
N CYS A 317 -3.07 8.06 -18.10
CA CYS A 317 -3.44 6.73 -17.58
C CYS A 317 -3.62 6.81 -16.06
N LYS A 318 -4.86 6.74 -15.59
CA LYS A 318 -5.16 6.56 -14.17
C LYS A 318 -5.18 5.07 -13.82
N THR A 319 -4.38 4.71 -12.82
CA THR A 319 -4.29 3.31 -12.35
C THR A 319 -5.57 2.92 -11.61
N PRO A 320 -6.23 1.82 -12.00
CA PRO A 320 -7.37 1.27 -11.28
C PRO A 320 -7.03 0.86 -9.84
N ASN A 321 -8.00 0.93 -8.94
CA ASN A 321 -7.84 0.46 -7.57
C ASN A 321 -7.68 -1.07 -7.53
N SER A 322 -6.57 -1.57 -6.95
CA SER A 322 -6.26 -3.00 -6.93
C SER A 322 -7.31 -3.84 -6.19
N SER A 323 -8.03 -3.31 -5.19
CA SER A 323 -9.12 -4.04 -4.53
C SER A 323 -10.32 -4.23 -5.46
N ILE A 324 -10.64 -3.24 -6.30
CA ILE A 324 -11.69 -3.38 -7.34
C ILE A 324 -11.26 -4.43 -8.36
N LEU A 325 -9.99 -4.40 -8.79
CA LEU A 325 -9.44 -5.40 -9.71
C LEU A 325 -9.49 -6.82 -9.13
N ALA A 326 -9.15 -6.99 -7.84
CA ALA A 326 -9.16 -8.29 -7.18
C ALA A 326 -10.59 -8.83 -7.09
N ALA A 327 -11.55 -7.99 -6.70
CA ALA A 327 -12.96 -8.35 -6.71
C ALA A 327 -13.46 -8.73 -8.12
N PHE A 328 -12.98 -8.03 -9.15
CA PHE A 328 -13.29 -8.36 -10.54
C PHE A 328 -12.74 -9.72 -10.97
N ALA A 329 -11.47 -10.00 -10.69
CA ALA A 329 -10.85 -11.30 -10.96
C ALA A 329 -11.53 -12.46 -10.21
N GLU A 330 -12.00 -12.22 -8.99
CA GLU A 330 -12.77 -13.17 -8.18
C GLU A 330 -14.19 -13.43 -8.70
N GLY A 331 -14.62 -12.75 -9.78
CA GLY A 331 -15.93 -12.94 -10.38
C GLY A 331 -17.07 -12.21 -9.66
N LYS A 332 -16.78 -11.25 -8.76
CA LYS A 332 -17.82 -10.46 -8.05
C LYS A 332 -18.63 -9.52 -8.94
N TYR A 333 -18.35 -9.53 -10.24
CA TYR A 333 -19.04 -8.76 -11.28
C TYR A 333 -19.64 -9.67 -12.35
N ALA A 334 -19.75 -10.99 -12.12
CA ALA A 334 -20.51 -11.86 -13.01
C ALA A 334 -21.99 -11.43 -13.06
N ASN A 335 -22.64 -11.58 -14.22
CA ASN A 335 -24.09 -11.34 -14.39
C ASN A 335 -24.94 -12.50 -13.89
#